data_AF-A0A7X1M9V2-F1
#
_entry.id   AF-A0A7X1M9V2-F1
#
_cell.length_a   1.000
_cell.length_b   1.000
_cell.length_c   1.000
_cell.angle_alpha   90.00
_cell.angle_beta   90.00
_cell.angle_gamma   90.00
#
_symmetry.space_group_name_H-M   'P 1'
#
loop_
_entity.id
_entity.type
_entity.pdbx_description
1 polymer ?
#
loop_
_entity_poly.entity_id
_entity_poly.type
_entity_poly.pdbx_seq_one_letter_code
_entity_poly.pdbx_strand_id
1 'polypeptide(L)'
;MADMTDWEKQLARRAQAVERADQQRDEDIAAARLDGHSFREIGRWAKVNHERARGIAIRINGDSRTRAEHEPQTVQTPHGDLTWGPGNPPREEGPTYRKPERPVGSEEKTT
;
A
#
# COMPACT_ATOMS: atom_id res chain seq x y z
N MET A 1 44.42 -17.83 -18.65
CA MET A 1 43.15 -17.81 -17.89
C MET A 1 42.74 -19.26 -17.74
N ALA A 2 42.54 -19.76 -16.52
CA ALA A 2 42.13 -21.15 -16.34
C ALA A 2 40.73 -21.34 -16.94
N ASP A 3 40.57 -22.31 -17.84
CA ASP A 3 39.26 -22.66 -18.38
C ASP A 3 38.37 -23.16 -17.23
N MET A 4 37.25 -22.48 -16.98
CA MET A 4 36.22 -22.99 -16.06
C MET A 4 35.83 -24.40 -16.52
N THR A 5 35.86 -25.33 -15.58
CA THR A 5 35.46 -26.71 -15.79
C THR A 5 33.98 -26.79 -16.18
N ASP A 6 33.59 -27.87 -16.86
CA ASP A 6 32.21 -28.04 -17.31
C ASP A 6 31.21 -28.15 -16.15
N TRP A 7 31.66 -28.62 -14.98
CA TRP A 7 30.81 -28.66 -13.79
C TRP A 7 30.59 -27.26 -13.20
N GLU A 8 31.60 -26.39 -13.19
CA GLU A 8 31.47 -25.00 -12.73
C GLU A 8 30.51 -24.22 -13.63
N LYS A 9 30.63 -24.41 -14.95
CA LYS A 9 29.69 -23.82 -15.92
C LYS A 9 28.25 -24.30 -15.69
N GLN A 10 28.05 -25.58 -15.41
CA GLN A 10 26.73 -26.13 -15.10
C GLN A 10 26.17 -25.58 -13.79
N LEU A 11 27.00 -25.47 -12.75
CA LEU A 11 26.62 -24.90 -11.47
C LEU A 11 26.20 -23.43 -11.63
N ALA A 12 26.98 -22.63 -12.35
CA ALA A 12 26.68 -21.23 -12.62
C ALA A 12 25.34 -21.05 -13.35
N ARG A 13 25.07 -21.88 -14.37
CA ARG A 13 23.79 -21.86 -15.10
C ARG A 13 22.61 -22.18 -14.19
N ARG A 14 22.75 -23.17 -13.30
CA ARG A 14 21.69 -23.53 -12.34
C ARG A 14 21.45 -22.41 -11.33
N ALA A 15 22.52 -21.81 -10.80
CA ALA A 15 22.40 -20.68 -9.89
C ALA A 15 21.64 -19.50 -10.53
N GLN A 16 21.99 -19.15 -11.78
CA GLN A 16 21.27 -18.11 -12.54
C GLN A 16 19.80 -18.47 -12.79
N ALA A 17 19.48 -19.74 -13.05
CA ALA A 17 18.11 -20.17 -13.24
C ALA A 17 17.28 -20.03 -11.95
N VAL A 18 17.86 -20.36 -10.79
CA VAL A 18 17.23 -20.17 -9.48
C VAL A 18 17.02 -18.70 -9.19
N GLU A 19 18.03 -17.86 -9.43
CA GLU A 19 17.94 -16.41 -9.22
C GLU A 19 16.82 -15.78 -10.07
N ARG A 20 16.71 -16.18 -11.34
CA ARG A 20 15.60 -15.75 -12.22
C ARG A 20 14.24 -16.21 -11.71
N ALA A 21 14.14 -17.44 -11.22
CA ALA A 21 12.89 -17.97 -10.69
C ALA A 21 12.47 -17.26 -9.39
N ASP A 22 13.44 -16.94 -8.52
CA ASP A 22 13.18 -16.16 -7.31
C ASP A 22 12.71 -14.74 -7.65
N GLN A 23 13.33 -14.10 -8.63
CA GLN A 23 12.92 -12.78 -9.11
C GLN A 23 11.50 -12.81 -9.70
N GLN A 24 11.17 -13.80 -10.53
CA GLN A 24 9.83 -13.96 -11.09
C GLN A 24 8.78 -14.14 -9.98
N ARG A 25 9.07 -14.96 -8.97
CA ARG A 25 8.16 -15.15 -7.83
C ARG A 25 7.92 -13.84 -7.09
N ASP A 26 8.96 -13.04 -6.90
CA ASP A 26 8.83 -11.75 -6.22
C ASP A 26 7.96 -10.76 -7.03
N GLU A 27 8.09 -10.75 -8.35
CA GLU A 27 7.23 -9.98 -9.26
C GLU A 27 5.78 -10.47 -9.22
N ASP A 28 5.54 -11.79 -9.21
CA ASP A 28 4.20 -12.37 -9.10
C ASP A 28 3.53 -12.00 -7.76
N ILE A 29 4.31 -11.95 -6.66
CA ILE A 29 3.84 -11.48 -5.35
C ILE A 29 3.39 -10.01 -5.42
N ALA A 30 4.19 -9.17 -6.06
CA ALA A 30 3.89 -7.75 -6.21
C ALA A 30 2.65 -7.51 -7.09
N ALA A 31 2.51 -8.26 -8.18
CA ALA A 31 1.34 -8.22 -9.06
C ALA A 31 0.07 -8.69 -8.33
N ALA A 32 0.13 -9.82 -7.64
CA ALA A 32 -1.01 -10.35 -6.87
C ALA A 32 -1.50 -9.36 -5.80
N ARG A 33 -0.59 -8.57 -5.19
CA ARG A 33 -1.00 -7.53 -4.25
C ARG A 33 -1.76 -6.39 -4.94
N LEU A 34 -1.32 -5.97 -6.13
CA LEU A 34 -2.03 -4.94 -6.90
C LEU A 34 -3.44 -5.37 -7.30
N ASP A 35 -3.62 -6.67 -7.58
CA ASP A 35 -4.91 -7.28 -7.92
C ASP A 35 -5.88 -7.37 -6.74
N GLY A 36 -5.41 -7.13 -5.51
CA GLY A 36 -6.26 -7.01 -4.32
C GLY A 36 -6.08 -8.11 -3.28
N HIS A 37 -5.20 -9.09 -3.52
CA HIS A 37 -5.02 -10.21 -2.60
C HIS A 37 -4.35 -9.78 -1.29
N SER A 38 -4.68 -10.48 -0.19
CA SER A 38 -4.06 -10.23 1.10
C SER A 38 -2.65 -10.84 1.17
N PHE A 39 -1.76 -10.24 1.96
CA PHE A 39 -0.40 -10.77 2.14
C PHE A 39 -0.36 -12.19 2.72
N ARG A 40 -1.40 -12.60 3.46
CA ARG A 40 -1.52 -13.96 3.99
C ARG A 40 -1.82 -14.98 2.90
N GLU A 41 -2.72 -14.66 1.98
CA GLU A 41 -3.05 -15.52 0.84
C GLU A 41 -1.84 -15.65 -0.10
N ILE A 42 -1.24 -14.52 -0.44
CA ILE A 42 -0.04 -14.47 -1.29
C ILE A 42 1.10 -15.27 -0.65
N GLY A 43 1.34 -15.08 0.65
CA GLY A 43 2.36 -15.81 1.39
C GLY A 43 2.13 -17.32 1.36
N ARG A 44 0.87 -17.77 1.46
CA ARG A 44 0.51 -19.19 1.35
C ARG A 44 0.81 -19.75 -0.05
N TRP A 45 0.47 -19.03 -1.12
CA TRP A 45 0.70 -19.49 -2.50
C TRP A 45 2.18 -19.53 -2.87
N ALA A 46 2.92 -18.47 -2.53
CA ALA A 46 4.34 -18.33 -2.83
C ALA A 46 5.26 -19.04 -1.82
N LYS A 47 4.70 -19.68 -0.77
CA LYS A 47 5.43 -20.31 0.33
C LYS A 47 6.40 -19.36 1.04
N VAL A 48 5.97 -18.12 1.25
CA VAL A 48 6.73 -17.09 1.97
C VAL A 48 5.93 -16.54 3.16
N ASN A 49 6.61 -16.02 4.16
CA ASN A 49 5.94 -15.32 5.25
C ASN A 49 5.21 -14.07 4.71
N HIS A 50 4.00 -13.79 5.20
CA HIS A 50 3.21 -12.61 4.85
C HIS A 50 3.95 -11.27 5.04
N GLU A 51 4.82 -11.14 6.05
CA GLU A 51 5.65 -9.95 6.24
C GLU A 51 6.68 -9.80 5.13
N ARG A 52 7.26 -10.92 4.70
CA ARG A 52 8.18 -10.95 3.55
C ARG A 52 7.45 -10.58 2.26
N ALA A 53 6.23 -11.09 2.05
CA ALA A 53 5.40 -10.71 0.91
C ALA A 53 5.10 -9.20 0.91
N ARG A 54 4.82 -8.60 2.08
CA ARG A 54 4.65 -7.15 2.22
C ARG A 54 5.92 -6.38 1.86
N GLY A 55 7.08 -6.82 2.36
CA GLY A 55 8.36 -6.20 2.02
C GLY A 55 8.68 -6.26 0.53
N ILE A 56 8.38 -7.39 -0.13
CA ILE A 56 8.55 -7.56 -1.58
C ILE A 56 7.63 -6.61 -2.35
N ALA A 57 6.35 -6.54 -1.99
CA ALA A 57 5.40 -5.64 -2.63
C ALA A 57 5.83 -4.18 -2.52
N ILE A 58 6.27 -3.73 -1.33
CA ILE A 58 6.79 -2.37 -1.14
C ILE A 58 8.06 -2.13 -1.96
N ARG A 59 8.99 -3.10 -2.00
CA ARG A 59 10.24 -2.96 -2.75
C ARG A 59 10.00 -2.82 -4.27
N ILE A 60 9.03 -3.55 -4.82
CA ILE A 60 8.77 -3.57 -6.27
C ILE A 60 7.78 -2.46 -6.68
N ASN A 61 6.65 -2.33 -5.97
CA ASN A 61 5.60 -1.38 -6.33
C ASN A 61 5.80 0.01 -5.70
N GLY A 62 6.64 0.14 -4.67
CA GLY A 62 6.80 1.36 -3.89
C GLY A 62 5.75 1.56 -2.79
N ASP A 63 4.66 0.76 -2.77
CA ASP A 63 3.60 0.81 -1.76
C ASP A 63 3.11 -0.62 -1.41
N SER A 64 2.50 -0.75 -0.24
CA SER A 64 1.79 -1.95 0.22
C SER A 64 0.29 -1.96 -0.12
N ARG A 65 -0.24 -0.85 -0.63
CA ARG A 65 -1.65 -0.71 -1.01
C ARG A 65 -1.99 -1.45 -2.31
N THR A 66 -3.24 -1.90 -2.42
CA THR A 66 -3.79 -2.47 -3.66
C THR A 66 -4.05 -1.38 -4.69
N ARG A 67 -4.28 -1.73 -5.96
CA ARG A 67 -4.67 -0.74 -6.99
C ARG A 67 -5.96 0.00 -6.63
N ALA A 68 -6.91 -0.68 -5.97
CA ALA A 68 -8.17 -0.07 -5.53
C ALA A 68 -7.99 0.88 -4.33
N GLU A 69 -7.01 0.62 -3.46
CA GLU A 69 -6.65 1.47 -2.32
C GLU A 69 -5.77 2.66 -2.72
N HIS A 70 -5.15 2.59 -3.90
CA HIS A 70 -4.45 3.67 -4.55
C HIS A 70 -5.49 4.60 -5.19
N GLU A 71 -6.28 5.30 -4.38
CA GLU A 71 -7.13 6.38 -4.91
C GLU A 71 -6.24 7.32 -5.75
N PRO A 72 -6.66 7.70 -6.97
CA PRO A 72 -5.99 8.75 -7.68
C PRO A 72 -6.10 9.99 -6.80
N GLN A 73 -4.98 10.49 -6.30
CA GLN A 73 -4.95 11.83 -5.75
C GLN A 73 -5.54 12.74 -6.82
N THR A 74 -6.74 13.24 -6.57
CA THR A 74 -7.37 14.27 -7.37
C THR A 74 -6.32 15.35 -7.56
N VAL A 75 -5.85 15.48 -8.79
CA VAL A 75 -4.97 16.55 -9.22
C VAL A 75 -5.63 17.83 -8.75
N GLN A 76 -5.03 18.49 -7.73
CA GLN A 76 -5.40 19.84 -7.40
C GLN A 76 -5.13 20.66 -8.65
N THR A 77 -6.18 21.07 -9.34
CA THR A 77 -6.11 22.05 -10.43
C THR A 77 -5.32 23.25 -9.94
N PRO A 78 -4.21 23.62 -10.60
CA PRO A 78 -3.49 24.86 -10.29
C PRO A 78 -4.26 26.00 -10.97
N HIS A 79 -5.28 26.54 -10.31
CA HIS A 79 -5.86 27.82 -10.71
C HIS A 79 -5.69 28.83 -9.59
N GLY A 80 -4.46 29.35 -9.51
CA GLY A 80 -4.25 30.72 -9.09
C GLY A 80 -4.80 31.64 -10.18
N ASP A 81 -5.98 32.20 -9.93
CA ASP A 81 -6.28 33.63 -10.08
C ASP A 81 -7.77 33.85 -9.79
N LEU A 82 -8.07 34.09 -8.51
CA LEU A 82 -9.29 34.79 -8.12
C LEU A 82 -8.84 36.16 -7.60
N THR A 83 -8.78 37.13 -8.51
CA THR A 83 -8.67 38.55 -8.16
C THR A 83 -9.93 38.96 -7.41
N TRP A 84 -9.90 38.88 -6.08
CA TRP A 84 -10.95 39.45 -5.23
C TRP A 84 -10.78 40.98 -5.20
N GLY A 85 -11.61 41.69 -5.96
CA GLY A 85 -11.85 43.13 -5.74
C GLY A 85 -12.46 43.37 -4.35
N PRO A 86 -12.41 44.61 -3.81
CA PRO A 86 -12.86 44.87 -2.45
C PRO A 86 -14.39 44.95 -2.42
N GLY A 87 -15.03 43.82 -2.14
CA GLY A 87 -16.49 43.71 -2.02
C GLY A 87 -16.86 42.79 -0.86
N ASN A 88 -17.24 43.43 0.25
CA ASN A 88 -17.89 42.95 1.48
C ASN A 88 -18.23 41.44 1.60
N PRO A 89 -17.85 40.73 2.68
CA PRO A 89 -18.27 39.34 2.88
C PRO A 89 -19.78 39.26 3.19
N PRO A 90 -20.52 38.27 2.65
CA PRO A 90 -21.89 38.00 3.08
C PRO A 90 -21.86 37.43 4.50
N ARG A 91 -22.56 38.13 5.40
CA ARG A 91 -22.77 37.77 6.79
C ARG A 91 -24.13 37.11 6.89
N GLU A 92 -24.19 35.78 7.00
CA GLU A 92 -25.40 35.09 7.44
C GLU A 92 -25.06 33.95 8.41
N GLU A 93 -25.85 33.90 9.47
CA GLU A 93 -25.64 33.22 10.73
C GLU A 93 -26.39 31.88 10.75
N GLY A 94 -25.69 30.80 11.14
CA GLY A 94 -26.29 29.58 11.72
C GLY A 94 -26.55 28.38 10.77
N PRO A 95 -26.74 27.15 11.32
CA PRO A 95 -27.02 26.84 12.71
C PRO A 95 -25.82 26.23 13.47
N THR A 96 -25.72 26.57 14.75
CA THR A 96 -24.79 25.98 15.72
C THR A 96 -25.10 24.49 15.91
N TYR A 97 -24.14 23.63 15.60
CA TYR A 97 -24.22 22.21 15.90
C TYR A 97 -24.26 22.04 17.43
N ARG A 98 -25.45 21.79 18.00
CA ARG A 98 -25.57 21.35 19.41
C ARG A 98 -24.87 20.01 19.54
N LYS A 99 -23.87 19.93 20.42
CA LYS A 99 -23.24 18.68 20.84
C LYS A 99 -24.34 17.73 21.36
N PRO A 100 -24.31 16.42 21.04
CA PRO A 100 -25.13 15.46 21.76
C PRO A 100 -24.65 15.40 23.21
N GLU A 101 -25.55 15.70 24.14
CA GLU A 101 -25.33 15.52 25.58
C GLU A 101 -25.09 14.03 25.85
N ARG A 102 -23.97 13.71 26.51
CA ARG A 102 -23.74 12.38 27.08
C ARG A 102 -24.85 12.09 28.09
N PRO A 103 -25.44 10.87 28.12
CA PRO A 103 -26.21 10.47 29.28
C PRO A 103 -25.25 10.33 30.47
N VAL A 104 -25.42 11.20 31.46
CA VAL A 104 -24.84 11.08 32.81
C VAL A 104 -25.90 10.42 33.69
N GLY A 105 -25.54 9.28 34.27
CA GLY A 105 -26.38 8.45 35.13
C GLY A 105 -25.87 7.00 35.11
N SER A 106 -24.69 6.70 35.66
CA SER A 106 -24.47 6.24 37.05
C SER A 106 -25.47 5.19 37.52
N GLU A 107 -25.03 3.93 37.62
CA GLU A 107 -25.17 3.13 38.83
C GLU A 107 -24.18 1.95 38.83
N GLU A 108 -23.22 2.04 39.75
CA GLU A 108 -22.45 0.91 40.25
C GLU A 108 -23.41 -0.02 41.00
N LYS A 109 -23.42 -1.32 40.67
CA LYS A 109 -23.68 -2.36 41.66
C LYS A 109 -22.73 -3.52 41.49
N THR A 110 -21.68 -3.45 42.30
CA THR A 110 -21.03 -4.56 42.98
C THR A 110 -22.05 -5.61 43.43
N THR A 111 -21.94 -6.84 42.94
CA THR A 111 -21.77 -8.11 43.71
C THR A 111 -21.73 -9.25 42.71
#